data_AF-G1AS78-F1
#
_entry.id   AF-G1AS78-F1
#
_cell.length_a   1.000
_cell.length_b   1.000
_cell.length_c   1.000
_cell.angle_alpha   90.00
_cell.angle_beta   90.00
_cell.angle_gamma   90.00
#
_symmetry.space_group_name_H-M   'P 1'
#
loop_
_entity.id
_entity.type
_entity.pdbx_description
1 polymer ?
#
loop_
_entity_poly.entity_id
_entity_poly.type
_entity_poly.pdbx_seq_one_letter_code
_entity_poly.pdbx_strand_id
1 'polypeptide(L)' 'MQKLIILLLVAAVLMSTQALFQEKRPMKKINFLSKGKTDAEKQRKRSCSDDWQYCEYPHDCCSWSCDVVCS' A
#
# COMPACT_ATOMS: atom_id res chain seq x y z
N MET A 1 -41.33 -33.39 -11.41
CA MET A 1 -40.86 -32.02 -11.74
C MET A 1 -40.15 -31.31 -10.58
N GLN A 2 -40.64 -31.38 -9.33
CA GLN A 2 -39.98 -30.71 -8.19
C GLN A 2 -38.54 -31.19 -7.91
N LYS A 3 -38.25 -32.48 -8.08
CA LYS A 3 -36.90 -33.05 -7.86
C LYS A 3 -35.81 -32.38 -8.73
N LEU A 4 -36.13 -32.07 -9.99
CA LEU A 4 -35.19 -31.42 -10.91
C LEU A 4 -34.91 -29.97 -10.48
N ILE A 5 -35.93 -29.25 -10.00
CA ILE A 5 -35.80 -27.88 -9.50
C ILE A 5 -34.86 -27.83 -8.29
N ILE A 6 -35.02 -28.76 -7.34
CA ILE A 6 -34.15 -28.83 -6.15
C ILE A 6 -32.69 -29.07 -6.57
N LEU A 7 -32.44 -29.98 -7.50
CA LEU A 7 -31.08 -30.25 -8.00
C LEU A 7 -30.44 -29.01 -8.67
N LEU A 8 -31.22 -28.26 -9.45
CA LEU A 8 -30.74 -27.03 -10.09
C LEU A 8 -30.41 -25.94 -9.06
N LEU A 9 -31.23 -25.78 -8.02
CA LEU A 9 -30.98 -24.83 -6.94
C LEU A 9 -29.69 -25.17 -6.18
N VAL A 10 -29.46 -26.44 -5.85
CA VAL A 10 -28.24 -26.89 -5.17
C VAL A 10 -27.00 -26.64 -6.03
N ALA A 11 -27.07 -26.93 -7.33
CA ALA A 11 -25.96 -26.68 -8.26
C ALA A 11 -25.61 -25.18 -8.36
N ALA A 12 -26.61 -24.29 -8.43
CA ALA A 12 -26.38 -22.84 -8.49
C ALA A 12 -25.69 -22.30 -7.23
N VAL A 13 -26.07 -22.78 -6.04
CA VAL A 13 -25.44 -22.40 -4.77
C VAL A 13 -23.97 -22.84 -4.73
N LEU A 14 -23.67 -24.07 -5.19
CA LEU A 14 -22.31 -24.61 -5.22
C LEU A 14 -21.38 -23.89 -6.23
N MET A 15 -21.92 -23.34 -7.32
CA MET A 15 -21.13 -22.56 -8.28
C MET A 15 -20.87 -21.13 -7.81
N SER A 16 -21.83 -20.52 -7.10
CA SER A 16 -21.68 -19.18 -6.52
C SER A 16 -20.55 -19.14 -5.47
N THR A 17 -20.38 -20.20 -4.68
CA THR A 17 -19.29 -20.27 -3.68
C THR A 17 -17.91 -20.40 -4.31
N GLN A 18 -17.78 -21.06 -5.47
CA GLN A 18 -16.47 -21.21 -6.14
C GLN A 18 -16.03 -19.92 -6.85
N ALA A 19 -16.96 -19.14 -7.41
CA ALA A 19 -16.64 -17.86 -8.05
C ALA A 19 -16.14 -16.80 -7.05
N LEU A 20 -16.58 -16.85 -5.79
CA LEU A 20 -16.16 -15.88 -4.77
C LEU A 20 -14.84 -16.23 -4.06
N PHE A 21 -14.37 -17.49 -4.13
CA PHE A 21 -13.26 -17.94 -3.28
C PHE A 21 -11.97 -18.30 -4.02
N GLN A 22 -11.85 -18.03 -5.33
CA GLN A 22 -10.62 -18.38 -6.05
C GLN A 22 -9.97 -17.34 -6.95
N GLU A 23 -10.31 -16.05 -6.85
CA GLU A 23 -9.28 -15.03 -7.14
C GLU A 23 -8.33 -14.93 -5.94
N LYS A 24 -7.46 -15.93 -5.87
CA LYS A 24 -6.23 -15.97 -5.08
C LYS A 24 -5.35 -14.81 -5.52
N ARG A 25 -5.67 -13.57 -5.14
CA ARG A 25 -4.66 -12.52 -5.09
C ARG A 25 -3.92 -12.68 -3.76
N PRO A 26 -2.63 -13.04 -3.78
CA PRO A 26 -1.93 -13.50 -2.61
C PRO A 26 -2.00 -12.47 -1.49
N MET A 27 -2.23 -12.98 -0.29
CA MET A 27 -1.90 -12.36 0.99
C MET A 27 -0.42 -11.93 1.00
N LYS A 28 -0.07 -10.88 0.26
CA LYS A 28 0.98 -9.99 0.75
C LYS A 28 0.30 -9.32 1.93
N LYS A 29 0.69 -9.70 3.15
CA LYS A 29 0.45 -8.93 4.36
C LYS A 29 0.99 -7.53 4.10
N ILE A 30 0.18 -6.69 3.44
CA ILE A 30 0.43 -5.27 3.37
C ILE A 30 0.12 -4.83 4.78
N ASN A 31 1.14 -4.86 5.64
CA ASN A 31 1.15 -4.11 6.87
C ASN A 31 0.94 -2.66 6.44
N PHE A 32 -0.33 -2.26 6.31
CA PHE A 32 -0.74 -0.93 5.89
C PHE A 32 -0.24 0.09 6.94
N LEU A 33 -0.01 -0.39 8.17
CA LEU A 33 0.66 0.33 9.25
C LEU A 33 2.16 0.58 9.02
N SER A 34 2.83 -0.11 8.07
CA SER A 34 4.24 0.14 7.77
C SER A 34 4.45 1.26 6.76
N LYS A 35 3.44 1.65 5.98
CA LYS A 35 3.60 2.71 4.98
C LYS A 35 3.86 4.07 5.64
N GLY A 36 3.28 4.30 6.82
CA GLY A 36 3.49 5.52 7.62
C GLY A 36 4.90 5.65 8.23
N LYS A 37 5.67 4.56 8.36
CA LYS A 37 7.04 4.62 8.89
C LYS A 37 8.08 4.99 7.83
N THR A 38 7.74 4.87 6.55
CA THR A 38 8.75 4.98 5.51
C THR A 38 9.24 6.40 5.28
N ASP A 39 8.42 7.44 5.46
CA ASP A 39 8.91 8.80 5.21
C ASP A 39 9.91 9.24 6.29
N ALA A 40 9.53 9.13 7.56
CA ALA A 40 10.41 9.45 8.68
C ALA A 40 11.65 8.54 8.77
N GLU A 41 11.53 7.24 8.48
CA GLU A 41 12.69 6.34 8.45
C GLU A 41 13.59 6.58 7.23
N LYS A 42 13.01 6.94 6.08
CA LYS A 42 13.77 7.33 4.89
C LYS A 42 14.45 8.68 5.07
N GLN A 43 13.83 9.63 5.78
CA GLN A 43 14.47 10.85 6.26
C GLN A 43 15.62 10.51 7.22
N ARG A 44 15.43 9.62 8.21
CA ARG A 44 16.53 9.21 9.12
C ARG A 44 17.70 8.52 8.43
N LYS A 45 17.46 7.78 7.34
CA LYS A 45 18.52 7.15 6.53
C LYS A 45 19.20 8.13 5.60
N ARG A 46 18.55 9.24 5.29
CA ARG A 46 19.13 10.30 4.49
C ARG A 46 19.93 11.20 5.42
N SER A 47 21.22 11.36 5.14
CA SER A 47 21.95 12.52 5.64
C SER A 47 21.38 13.74 4.93
N CYS A 48 20.33 14.34 5.49
CA CYS A 48 19.85 15.63 5.06
C CYS A 48 20.50 16.72 5.90
N SER A 49 20.69 17.87 5.30
CA SER A 49 21.23 19.06 5.95
C SER A 49 20.15 19.72 6.81
N ASP A 50 20.56 20.15 8.01
CA ASP A 50 19.74 20.96 8.92
C ASP A 50 19.49 22.35 8.31
N ASP A 51 18.56 23.09 8.90
CA ASP A 51 18.22 24.45 8.48
C ASP A 51 19.47 25.34 8.38
N TRP A 52 19.46 26.28 7.44
CA TRP A 52 20.52 27.25 7.14
C TRP A 52 21.82 26.68 6.57
N GLN A 53 21.89 25.38 6.30
CA GLN A 53 22.99 24.80 5.54
C GLN A 53 22.84 25.08 4.05
N TYR A 54 23.97 25.27 3.36
CA TYR A 54 24.01 25.40 1.91
C TYR A 54 23.42 24.16 1.23
N CYS A 55 22.59 24.37 0.23
CA CYS A 55 21.98 23.31 -0.56
C CYS A 55 22.00 23.66 -2.04
N GLU A 56 22.02 22.64 -2.88
CA GLU A 56 21.91 22.79 -4.33
C GLU A 56 20.54 22.30 -4.83
N TYR A 57 20.00 21.28 -4.16
CA TYR A 57 18.70 20.71 -4.48
C TYR A 57 17.79 20.67 -3.24
N PRO A 58 16.45 20.77 -3.43
CA PRO A 58 15.49 20.65 -2.33
C PRO A 58 15.65 19.37 -1.52
N HIS A 59 16.09 18.30 -2.18
CA HIS A 59 16.25 17.01 -1.57
C HIS A 59 17.46 16.94 -0.61
N ASP A 60 18.39 17.89 -0.65
CA ASP A 60 19.51 17.94 0.30
C ASP A 60 19.02 18.31 1.70
N CYS A 61 17.91 19.04 1.79
CA CYS A 61 17.34 19.56 3.03
C CYS A 61 16.31 18.61 3.64
N CYS A 62 16.26 18.56 4.97
CA CYS A 62 15.27 17.73 5.66
C CYS A 62 13.83 18.21 5.43
N SER A 63 13.64 19.51 5.19
CA SER A 63 12.38 20.19 4.90
C SER A 63 11.92 20.09 3.44
N TRP A 64 12.75 19.56 2.54
CA TRP A 64 12.52 19.58 1.09
C TRP A 64 12.42 20.99 0.49
N SER A 65 13.00 21.99 1.15
CA SER A 65 13.07 23.38 0.69
C SER A 65 14.52 23.81 0.55
N CYS A 66 14.88 24.39 -0.60
CA CYS A 66 16.23 24.88 -0.86
C CYS A 66 16.20 26.19 -1.64
N ASP A 67 16.49 27.29 -0.95
CA ASP A 67 16.57 28.65 -1.49
C ASP A 67 18.01 29.21 -1.28
N VAL A 68 19.03 28.49 -1.79
CA VAL A 68 20.47 28.63 -1.47
C VAL A 68 20.86 27.98 -0.14
N VAL A 69 19.97 28.03 0.85
CA VAL A 69 20.08 27.29 2.10
C VAL A 69 18.81 26.51 2.40
N CYS A 70 18.94 25.46 3.20
CA CYS A 70 17.81 24.72 3.75
C CYS A 70 16.96 25.64 4.63
N SER A 71 15.65 25.67 4.36
CA SER A 71 14.68 26.53 5.06
C SER A 71 13.47 25.75 5.57
#